data_AF-A0A7Z2NUN5-F1
#
_entry.id   AF-A0A7Z2NUN5-F1
#
_cell.length_a   1.000
_cell.length_b   1.000
_cell.length_c   1.000
_cell.angle_alpha   90.00
_cell.angle_beta   90.00
_cell.angle_gamma   90.00
#
_symmetry.space_group_name_H-M   'P 1'
#
loop_
_entity.id
_entity.type
_entity.pdbx_description
1 polymer ?
#
loop_
_entity_poly.entity_id
_entity_poly.type
_entity_poly.pdbx_seq_one_letter_code
_entity_poly.pdbx_strand_id
1 'polypeptide(L)'
;MTAPPIAAVRAASPAGPARAPDPARPDPARDAVFDMVAIPGGDAPIGSTMAEMAACIADWRDRLVDPRYRAAFGDWIAKEYPRHSVRIAPFAIGRFPVTNDQYLPFLAATGRPAPESIRIGAPGDHPVWGVEAIDADDFAAWASAMTGRRFAVPSEAQWEWAARGPDALIYPYGDRFDATRCNTREAGIGTTTPVTAYPGGVSPFGVWDMAGNVEEWVADLYAPIPAGAGSTMI
;
A
#
# COMPACT_ATOMS: atom_id res chain seq x y z
N MET A 1 69.00 26.15 17.54
CA MET A 1 67.64 25.60 17.40
C MET A 1 66.74 26.70 16.85
N THR A 2 66.46 26.66 15.55
CA THR A 2 65.67 27.64 14.80
C THR A 2 64.25 27.11 14.59
N ALA A 3 63.23 27.90 14.93
CA ALA A 3 61.83 27.56 14.68
C ALA A 3 61.52 27.55 13.16
N PRO A 4 60.61 26.68 12.66
CA PRO A 4 60.26 26.64 11.25
C PRO A 4 59.26 27.74 10.88
N PRO A 5 59.14 28.13 9.59
CA PRO A 5 58.24 29.18 9.15
C PRO A 5 56.79 28.65 9.05
N ILE A 6 55.82 29.51 9.39
CA ILE A 6 54.39 29.24 9.25
C ILE A 6 54.01 29.34 7.76
N ALA A 7 53.53 28.24 7.18
CA ALA A 7 53.00 28.22 5.81
C ALA A 7 51.62 28.91 5.76
N ALA A 8 51.45 29.83 4.80
CA ALA A 8 50.16 30.48 4.55
C ALA A 8 49.15 29.48 3.99
N VAL A 9 48.03 29.30 4.69
CA VAL A 9 46.89 28.50 4.22
C VAL A 9 46.17 29.29 3.11
N ARG A 10 46.14 28.73 1.89
CA ARG A 10 45.27 29.22 0.82
C ARG A 10 43.83 28.82 1.12
N ALA A 11 42.93 29.81 1.19
CA ALA A 11 41.50 29.56 1.26
C ALA A 11 41.02 28.86 -0.02
N ALA A 12 40.27 27.77 0.14
CA ALA A 12 39.59 27.10 -0.97
C ALA A 12 38.45 27.99 -1.49
N SER A 13 38.32 28.12 -2.81
CA SER A 13 37.20 28.82 -3.43
C SER A 13 35.88 28.11 -3.15
N PRO A 14 34.76 28.83 -2.95
CA PRO A 14 33.47 28.21 -2.72
C PRO A 14 33.04 27.40 -3.95
N ALA A 15 32.54 26.19 -3.72
CA ALA A 15 31.93 25.37 -4.76
C ALA A 15 30.76 26.14 -5.38
N GLY A 16 30.73 26.23 -6.72
CA GLY A 16 29.61 26.81 -7.45
C GLY A 16 28.31 26.04 -7.17
N PRO A 17 27.14 26.66 -7.40
CA PRO A 17 25.85 26.03 -7.14
C PRO A 17 25.76 24.69 -7.87
N ALA A 18 25.33 23.65 -7.14
CA ALA A 18 25.13 22.33 -7.71
C ALA A 18 24.19 22.43 -8.91
N ARG A 19 24.66 21.96 -10.07
CA ARG A 19 23.89 21.94 -11.30
C ARG A 19 22.66 21.05 -11.07
N ALA A 20 21.48 21.57 -11.43
CA ALA A 20 20.23 20.81 -11.34
C ALA A 20 20.38 19.46 -12.10
N PRO A 21 19.93 18.34 -11.52
CA PRO A 21 20.11 17.03 -12.11
C PRO A 21 19.37 16.91 -13.44
N ASP A 22 20.02 16.25 -14.41
CA ASP A 22 19.49 15.99 -15.74
C ASP A 22 18.28 15.02 -15.66
N PRO A 23 17.09 15.41 -16.12
CA PRO A 23 15.90 14.55 -16.06
C PRO A 23 15.99 13.29 -16.93
N ALA A 24 16.91 13.23 -17.91
CA ALA A 24 17.03 12.09 -18.82
C ALA A 24 18.09 11.05 -18.40
N ARG A 25 18.84 11.31 -17.31
CA ARG A 25 19.87 10.38 -16.82
C ARG A 25 19.25 9.43 -15.77
N PRO A 26 19.44 8.10 -15.90
CA PRO A 26 19.03 7.15 -14.87
C PRO A 26 19.70 7.52 -13.54
N ASP A 27 18.90 7.69 -12.49
CA ASP A 27 19.33 8.06 -11.16
C ASP A 27 18.93 6.93 -10.20
N PRO A 28 19.88 6.12 -9.70
CA PRO A 28 19.60 5.01 -8.80
C PRO A 28 18.83 5.42 -7.53
N ALA A 29 18.94 6.69 -7.11
CA ALA A 29 18.17 7.21 -5.97
C ALA A 29 16.70 7.50 -6.33
N ARG A 30 16.40 7.86 -7.60
CA ARG A 30 15.03 7.95 -8.12
C ARG A 30 14.41 6.58 -8.38
N ASP A 31 15.24 5.62 -8.78
CA ASP A 31 14.81 4.25 -9.08
C ASP A 31 14.48 3.43 -7.81
N ALA A 32 14.95 3.86 -6.64
CA ALA A 32 14.78 3.18 -5.34
C ALA A 32 13.69 3.80 -4.42
N VAL A 33 12.92 4.79 -4.89
CA VAL A 33 11.95 5.51 -4.03
C VAL A 33 10.78 4.61 -3.58
N PHE A 34 10.35 3.70 -4.44
CA PHE A 34 9.25 2.77 -4.18
C PHE A 34 9.76 1.33 -4.34
N ASP A 35 9.79 0.57 -3.24
CA ASP A 35 10.07 -0.87 -3.26
C ASP A 35 8.86 -1.58 -3.87
N MET A 36 9.05 -2.19 -5.04
CA MET A 36 7.99 -2.84 -5.80
C MET A 36 8.20 -4.35 -5.86
N VAL A 37 7.12 -5.10 -5.71
CA VAL A 37 7.07 -6.55 -5.82
C VAL A 37 6.45 -6.91 -7.17
N ALA A 38 7.11 -7.80 -7.91
CA ALA A 38 6.56 -8.34 -9.16
C ALA A 38 5.47 -9.38 -8.85
N ILE A 39 4.28 -9.16 -9.39
CA ILE A 39 3.13 -10.04 -9.23
C ILE A 39 2.92 -10.80 -10.55
N PRO A 40 2.98 -12.15 -10.54
CA PRO A 40 2.71 -12.92 -11.74
C PRO A 40 1.25 -12.76 -12.16
N GLY A 41 1.01 -12.69 -13.46
CA GLY A 41 -0.34 -12.77 -14.01
C GLY A 41 -0.92 -14.18 -13.87
N GLY A 42 -2.24 -14.30 -14.00
CA GLY A 42 -2.94 -15.57 -13.83
C GLY A 42 -4.45 -15.45 -13.93
N ASP A 43 -5.13 -16.57 -13.75
CA ASP A 43 -6.57 -16.62 -13.51
C ASP A 43 -6.79 -16.48 -12.00
N ALA A 44 -7.09 -15.27 -11.54
CA ALA A 44 -7.25 -14.94 -10.14
C ALA A 44 -8.66 -15.33 -9.64
N PRO A 45 -8.78 -16.12 -8.56
CA PRO A 45 -10.04 -16.36 -7.88
C PRO A 45 -10.40 -15.13 -7.03
N ILE A 46 -11.28 -14.28 -7.55
CA ILE A 46 -11.72 -13.04 -6.90
C ILE A 46 -13.03 -13.28 -6.17
N GLY A 47 -13.13 -12.78 -4.94
CA GLY A 47 -14.29 -12.90 -4.07
C GLY A 47 -14.33 -14.19 -3.23
N SER A 48 -15.42 -14.31 -2.48
CA SER A 48 -15.63 -15.31 -1.45
C SER A 48 -16.64 -16.37 -1.89
N THR A 49 -16.38 -17.61 -1.51
CA THR A 49 -17.36 -18.69 -1.61
C THR A 49 -18.41 -18.54 -0.52
N MET A 50 -19.58 -19.17 -0.70
CA MET A 50 -20.61 -19.19 0.33
C MET A 50 -20.13 -19.79 1.66
N ALA A 51 -19.23 -20.79 1.61
CA ALA A 51 -18.66 -21.41 2.80
C ALA A 51 -17.74 -20.45 3.57
N GLU A 52 -16.91 -19.69 2.86
CA GLU A 52 -16.03 -18.68 3.47
C GLU A 52 -16.81 -17.53 4.08
N MET A 53 -17.85 -17.04 3.39
CA MET A 53 -18.73 -16.02 3.95
C MET A 53 -19.40 -16.52 5.24
N ALA A 54 -19.93 -17.74 5.23
CA ALA A 54 -20.59 -18.31 6.41
C ALA A 54 -19.61 -18.47 7.58
N ALA A 55 -18.38 -18.92 7.32
CA ALA A 55 -17.33 -19.00 8.32
C ALA A 55 -16.95 -17.62 8.87
N CYS A 56 -16.74 -16.63 8.01
CA CYS A 56 -16.44 -15.25 8.40
C CYS A 56 -17.52 -14.66 9.31
N ILE A 57 -18.80 -14.80 8.91
CA ILE A 57 -19.94 -14.32 9.71
C ILE A 57 -19.97 -15.01 11.08
N ALA A 58 -19.77 -16.33 11.11
CA ALA A 58 -19.76 -17.09 12.36
C ALA A 58 -18.61 -16.68 13.30
N ASP A 59 -17.42 -16.45 12.75
CA ASP A 59 -16.22 -16.14 13.52
C ASP A 59 -16.22 -14.71 14.07
N TRP A 60 -16.72 -13.75 13.28
CA TRP A 60 -16.51 -12.32 13.55
C TRP A 60 -17.73 -11.56 14.06
N ARG A 61 -18.96 -11.99 13.74
CA ARG A 61 -20.17 -11.21 14.06
C ARG A 61 -20.24 -10.82 15.54
N ASP A 62 -19.97 -11.75 16.44
CA ASP A 62 -20.06 -11.52 17.88
C ASP A 62 -18.84 -10.80 18.47
N ARG A 63 -17.74 -10.68 17.70
CA ARG A 63 -16.55 -9.91 18.07
C ARG A 63 -16.69 -8.41 17.76
N LEU A 64 -17.59 -8.04 16.85
CA LEU A 64 -17.88 -6.64 16.53
C LEU A 64 -18.47 -5.94 17.75
N VAL A 65 -17.91 -4.79 18.13
CA VAL A 65 -18.32 -4.07 19.34
C VAL A 65 -19.57 -3.22 19.11
N ASP A 66 -19.69 -2.58 17.94
CA ASP A 66 -20.87 -1.77 17.61
C ASP A 66 -22.06 -2.68 17.21
N PRO A 67 -23.20 -2.63 17.93
CA PRO A 67 -24.38 -3.41 17.59
C PRO A 67 -24.91 -3.15 16.17
N ARG A 68 -24.72 -1.94 15.62
CA ARG A 68 -25.12 -1.59 14.25
C ARG A 68 -24.31 -2.40 13.24
N TYR A 69 -23.01 -2.50 13.45
CA TYR A 69 -22.12 -3.30 12.60
C TYR A 69 -22.45 -4.78 12.73
N ARG A 70 -22.71 -5.28 13.94
CA ARG A 70 -23.16 -6.67 14.15
C ARG A 70 -24.44 -7.03 13.40
N ALA A 71 -25.38 -6.09 13.33
CA ALA A 71 -26.65 -6.30 12.63
C ALA A 71 -26.47 -6.36 11.10
N ALA A 72 -25.61 -5.49 10.55
CA ALA A 72 -25.38 -5.37 9.12
C ALA A 72 -24.25 -6.26 8.58
N PHE A 73 -23.47 -6.91 9.44
CA PHE A 73 -22.24 -7.61 9.06
C PHE A 73 -22.45 -8.66 7.96
N GLY A 74 -23.53 -9.43 8.05
CA GLY A 74 -23.87 -10.41 7.01
C GLY A 74 -24.10 -9.78 5.63
N ASP A 75 -24.78 -8.63 5.58
CA ASP A 75 -25.06 -7.90 4.33
C ASP A 75 -23.79 -7.26 3.74
N TRP A 76 -22.79 -6.98 4.57
CA TRP A 76 -21.49 -6.48 4.12
C TRP A 76 -20.67 -7.58 3.46
N ILE A 77 -20.52 -8.71 4.15
CA ILE A 77 -19.78 -9.88 3.63
C ILE A 77 -20.47 -10.46 2.38
N ALA A 78 -21.79 -10.38 2.29
CA ALA A 78 -22.55 -10.88 1.13
C ALA A 78 -22.12 -10.26 -0.23
N LYS A 79 -21.49 -9.08 -0.21
CA LYS A 79 -21.04 -8.37 -1.42
C LYS A 79 -19.81 -9.01 -2.06
N GLU A 80 -19.07 -9.82 -1.31
CA GLU A 80 -17.90 -10.56 -1.77
C GLU A 80 -18.27 -11.83 -2.56
N TYR A 81 -19.55 -12.20 -2.62
CA TYR A 81 -20.04 -13.38 -3.35
C TYR A 81 -20.71 -13.00 -4.68
N PRO A 82 -20.58 -13.83 -5.74
CA PRO A 82 -19.85 -15.10 -5.78
C PRO A 82 -18.37 -14.94 -6.14
N ARG A 83 -17.55 -15.88 -5.63
CA ARG A 83 -16.22 -16.11 -6.20
C ARG A 83 -16.31 -16.35 -7.70
N HIS A 84 -15.47 -15.66 -8.46
CA HIS A 84 -15.36 -15.77 -9.91
C HIS A 84 -13.90 -15.67 -10.35
N SER A 85 -13.62 -16.03 -11.60
CA SER A 85 -12.27 -15.98 -12.17
C SER A 85 -12.07 -14.70 -12.96
N VAL A 86 -11.00 -13.97 -12.66
CA VAL A 86 -10.57 -12.77 -13.38
C VAL A 86 -9.20 -13.02 -13.99
N ARG A 87 -9.03 -12.76 -15.29
CA ARG A 87 -7.71 -12.84 -15.93
C ARG A 87 -6.92 -11.58 -15.60
N ILE A 88 -5.82 -11.74 -14.89
CA ILE A 88 -4.91 -10.66 -14.48
C ILE A 88 -3.60 -10.74 -15.28
N ALA A 89 -3.22 -9.65 -15.94
CA ALA A 89 -1.89 -9.51 -16.55
C ALA A 89 -0.80 -9.34 -15.47
N PRO A 90 0.46 -9.76 -15.71
CA PRO A 90 1.55 -9.49 -14.78
C PRO A 90 1.73 -7.99 -14.53
N PHE A 91 1.99 -7.62 -13.28
CA PHE A 91 2.19 -6.23 -12.86
C PHE A 91 3.18 -6.16 -11.70
N ALA A 92 3.40 -4.95 -11.17
CA ALA A 92 4.13 -4.76 -9.93
C ALA A 92 3.32 -3.87 -9.00
N ILE A 93 3.37 -4.16 -7.70
CA ILE A 93 2.69 -3.40 -6.64
C ILE A 93 3.70 -2.99 -5.58
N GLY A 94 3.43 -1.91 -4.84
CA GLY A 94 4.28 -1.52 -3.72
C GLY A 94 4.39 -2.65 -2.71
N ARG A 95 5.59 -2.93 -2.21
CA ARG A 95 5.80 -3.93 -1.14
C ARG A 95 5.05 -3.56 0.13
N PHE A 96 4.96 -2.25 0.37
CA PHE A 96 4.37 -1.61 1.52
C PHE A 96 3.39 -0.54 1.04
N PRO A 97 2.43 -0.13 1.88
CA PRO A 97 1.71 1.11 1.68
C PRO A 97 2.67 2.31 1.54
N VAL A 98 2.24 3.35 0.82
CA VAL A 98 3.01 4.60 0.72
C VAL A 98 3.15 5.20 2.13
N THR A 99 4.38 5.50 2.52
CA THR A 99 4.69 6.05 3.85
C THR A 99 4.54 7.57 3.90
N ASN A 100 4.46 8.13 5.10
CA ASN A 100 4.46 9.59 5.31
C ASN A 100 5.70 10.24 4.67
N ASP A 101 6.88 9.65 4.87
CA ASP A 101 8.14 10.17 4.30
C ASP A 101 8.14 10.12 2.76
N GLN A 102 7.55 9.09 2.16
CA GLN A 102 7.41 9.01 0.70
C GLN A 102 6.38 10.01 0.15
N TYR A 103 5.41 10.43 0.95
CA TYR A 103 4.37 11.38 0.54
C TYR A 103 4.82 12.85 0.67
N LEU A 104 5.78 13.17 1.54
CA LEU A 104 6.26 14.54 1.75
C LEU A 104 6.78 15.23 0.47
N PRO A 105 7.58 14.58 -0.41
CA PRO A 105 8.03 15.21 -1.66
C PRO A 105 6.89 15.54 -2.63
N PHE A 106 5.81 14.75 -2.62
CA PHE A 106 4.61 15.03 -3.41
C PHE A 106 3.92 16.32 -2.91
N LEU A 107 3.78 16.48 -1.59
CA LEU A 107 3.24 17.71 -1.00
C LEU A 107 4.12 18.92 -1.35
N ALA A 108 5.45 18.78 -1.26
CA ALA A 108 6.38 19.83 -1.60
C ALA A 108 6.31 20.25 -3.08
N ALA A 109 6.09 19.29 -3.99
CA ALA A 109 5.98 19.53 -5.43
C ALA A 109 4.64 20.17 -5.84
N THR A 110 3.56 19.86 -5.12
CA THR A 110 2.19 20.26 -5.51
C THR A 110 1.63 21.42 -4.69
N GLY A 111 2.16 21.67 -3.50
CA GLY A 111 1.61 22.64 -2.56
C GLY A 111 0.26 22.25 -1.96
N ARG A 112 -0.13 20.96 -2.07
CA ARG A 112 -1.39 20.44 -1.51
C ARG A 112 -1.40 20.50 0.02
N PRO A 113 -2.59 20.58 0.65
CA PRO A 113 -2.72 20.42 2.10
C PRO A 113 -2.17 19.06 2.55
N ALA A 114 -1.51 19.03 3.71
CA ALA A 114 -1.05 17.79 4.29
C ALA A 114 -2.25 16.91 4.75
N PRO A 115 -2.22 15.59 4.51
CA PRO A 115 -3.23 14.66 5.01
C PRO A 115 -3.15 14.54 6.54
N GLU A 116 -4.16 13.94 7.15
CA GLU A 116 -4.30 13.89 8.61
C GLU A 116 -3.09 13.28 9.32
N SER A 117 -2.63 12.12 8.86
CA SER A 117 -1.40 11.45 9.33
C SER A 117 -0.21 12.40 9.51
N ILE A 118 0.09 13.19 8.48
CA ILE A 118 1.19 14.16 8.48
C ILE A 118 0.86 15.36 9.37
N ARG A 119 -0.38 15.88 9.33
CA ARG A 119 -0.79 17.03 10.17
C ARG A 119 -0.68 16.76 11.66
N ILE A 120 -0.95 15.52 12.10
CA ILE A 120 -0.83 15.13 13.51
C ILE A 120 0.59 14.67 13.89
N GLY A 121 1.53 14.64 12.94
CA GLY A 121 2.92 14.25 13.19
C GLY A 121 3.12 12.74 13.37
N ALA A 122 2.38 11.90 12.62
CA ALA A 122 2.65 10.47 12.59
C ALA A 122 4.07 10.17 12.07
N PRO A 123 4.73 9.07 12.52
CA PRO A 123 6.10 8.77 12.11
C PRO A 123 6.26 8.58 10.60
N GLY A 124 7.46 8.88 10.11
CA GLY A 124 7.80 8.88 8.68
C GLY A 124 7.65 7.52 7.99
N ASP A 125 7.94 6.44 8.70
CA ASP A 125 7.90 5.04 8.26
C ASP A 125 6.53 4.36 8.46
N HIS A 126 5.53 5.10 8.95
CA HIS A 126 4.14 4.67 8.99
C HIS A 126 3.44 4.99 7.66
N PRO A 127 2.36 4.28 7.31
CA PRO A 127 1.57 4.59 6.12
C PRO A 127 0.97 6.00 6.21
N VAL A 128 0.90 6.67 5.06
CA VAL A 128 0.10 7.89 4.90
C VAL A 128 -1.38 7.53 4.91
N TRP A 129 -2.18 8.27 5.67
CA TRP A 129 -3.63 8.12 5.73
C TRP A 129 -4.33 9.46 5.92
N GLY A 130 -5.63 9.49 5.65
CA GLY A 130 -6.42 10.73 5.57
C GLY A 130 -6.24 11.44 4.23
N VAL A 131 -6.10 10.65 3.15
CA VAL A 131 -6.04 11.10 1.75
C VAL A 131 -7.34 10.74 1.04
N GLU A 132 -7.77 11.57 0.09
CA GLU A 132 -8.93 11.28 -0.74
C GLU A 132 -8.53 10.40 -1.94
N ALA A 133 -9.51 9.76 -2.59
CA ALA A 133 -9.25 8.94 -3.78
C ALA A 133 -8.51 9.72 -4.88
N ILE A 134 -8.89 10.99 -5.09
CA ILE A 134 -8.21 11.86 -6.06
C ILE A 134 -6.75 12.15 -5.70
N ASP A 135 -6.42 12.20 -4.41
CA ASP A 135 -5.05 12.39 -3.97
C ASP A 135 -4.19 11.15 -4.28
N ALA A 136 -4.76 9.95 -4.18
CA ALA A 136 -4.07 8.70 -4.54
C ALA A 136 -3.76 8.65 -6.04
N ASP A 137 -4.72 9.03 -6.89
CA ASP A 137 -4.52 9.12 -8.34
C ASP A 137 -3.45 10.17 -8.70
N ASP A 138 -3.52 11.36 -8.10
CA ASP A 138 -2.57 12.43 -8.34
C ASP A 138 -1.16 12.09 -7.85
N PHE A 139 -1.06 11.37 -6.71
CA PHE A 139 0.21 10.85 -6.23
C PHE A 139 0.81 9.85 -7.23
N ALA A 140 0.01 8.92 -7.76
CA ALA A 140 0.46 7.97 -8.77
C ALA A 140 0.89 8.66 -10.08
N ALA A 141 0.17 9.70 -10.51
CA ALA A 141 0.53 10.50 -11.67
C ALA A 141 1.85 11.26 -11.44
N TRP A 142 2.03 11.87 -10.27
CA TRP A 142 3.28 12.53 -9.88
C TRP A 142 4.45 11.54 -9.80
N ALA A 143 4.25 10.37 -9.18
CA ALA A 143 5.25 9.30 -9.10
C ALA A 143 5.65 8.82 -10.51
N SER A 144 4.68 8.76 -11.44
CA SER A 144 4.97 8.45 -12.84
C SER A 144 5.86 9.50 -13.49
N ALA A 145 5.53 10.78 -13.32
CA ALA A 145 6.28 11.89 -13.87
C ALA A 145 7.71 11.98 -13.31
N MET A 146 7.89 11.75 -12.00
CA MET A 146 9.20 11.90 -11.35
C MET A 146 10.17 10.74 -11.66
N THR A 147 9.64 9.54 -11.89
CA THR A 147 10.44 8.32 -12.10
C THR A 147 10.58 7.94 -13.57
N GLY A 148 9.70 8.44 -14.45
CA GLY A 148 9.59 7.98 -15.84
C GLY A 148 8.98 6.58 -15.99
N ARG A 149 8.50 5.96 -14.91
CA ARG A 149 7.76 4.69 -14.92
C ARG A 149 6.26 4.96 -14.92
N ARG A 150 5.45 3.96 -15.24
CA ARG A 150 3.98 4.06 -15.13
C ARG A 150 3.53 3.53 -13.77
N PHE A 151 3.04 4.43 -12.92
CA PHE A 151 2.35 4.13 -11.67
C PHE A 151 0.85 4.41 -11.81
N ALA A 152 0.05 3.64 -11.09
CA ALA A 152 -1.40 3.81 -10.97
C ALA A 152 -1.85 3.19 -9.64
N VAL A 153 -3.02 3.59 -9.16
CA VAL A 153 -3.75 2.88 -8.10
C VAL A 153 -4.16 1.49 -8.66
N PRO A 154 -3.98 0.38 -7.90
CA PRO A 154 -4.33 -0.95 -8.39
C PRO A 154 -5.85 -1.09 -8.56
N SER A 155 -6.30 -1.98 -9.44
CA SER A 155 -7.69 -2.43 -9.40
C SER A 155 -7.97 -3.28 -8.15
N GLU A 156 -9.23 -3.41 -7.76
CA GLU A 156 -9.65 -4.29 -6.66
C GLU A 156 -9.19 -5.73 -6.90
N ALA A 157 -9.32 -6.22 -8.14
CA ALA A 157 -8.88 -7.57 -8.50
C ALA A 157 -7.34 -7.72 -8.46
N GLN A 158 -6.58 -6.69 -8.81
CA GLN A 158 -5.11 -6.70 -8.67
C GLN A 158 -4.71 -6.72 -7.19
N TRP A 159 -5.37 -5.90 -6.37
CA TRP A 159 -5.13 -5.82 -4.93
C TRP A 159 -5.45 -7.16 -4.24
N GLU A 160 -6.62 -7.74 -4.51
CA GLU A 160 -7.02 -9.03 -3.95
C GLU A 160 -6.09 -10.17 -4.41
N TRP A 161 -5.68 -10.18 -5.70
CA TRP A 161 -4.71 -11.15 -6.19
C TRP A 161 -3.37 -11.03 -5.47
N ALA A 162 -2.88 -9.80 -5.26
CA ALA A 162 -1.65 -9.52 -4.53
C ALA A 162 -1.72 -9.97 -3.06
N ALA A 163 -2.91 -9.90 -2.45
CA ALA A 163 -3.16 -10.33 -1.07
C ALA A 163 -3.26 -11.84 -0.93
N ARG A 164 -4.05 -12.51 -1.79
CA ARG A 164 -4.51 -13.89 -1.57
C ARG A 164 -3.68 -14.94 -2.32
N GLY A 165 -3.10 -14.56 -3.47
CA GLY A 165 -2.36 -15.48 -4.32
C GLY A 165 -3.21 -16.61 -4.93
N PRO A 166 -2.55 -17.60 -5.58
CA PRO A 166 -3.22 -18.68 -6.31
C PRO A 166 -4.09 -19.59 -5.44
N ASP A 167 -3.77 -19.69 -4.16
CA ASP A 167 -4.47 -20.56 -3.21
C ASP A 167 -5.72 -19.89 -2.60
N ALA A 168 -6.02 -18.65 -2.99
CA ALA A 168 -7.19 -17.90 -2.53
C ALA A 168 -7.30 -17.79 -0.99
N LEU A 169 -6.17 -17.59 -0.31
CA LEU A 169 -6.10 -17.58 1.16
C LEU A 169 -7.11 -16.59 1.78
N ILE A 170 -7.61 -16.91 2.98
CA ILE A 170 -8.54 -16.04 3.73
C ILE A 170 -7.83 -14.79 4.26
N TYR A 171 -6.62 -14.96 4.78
CA TYR A 171 -5.70 -13.89 5.15
C TYR A 171 -4.43 -14.00 4.30
N PRO A 172 -3.69 -12.91 4.08
CA PRO A 172 -2.45 -12.94 3.27
C PRO A 172 -1.43 -13.99 3.75
N TYR A 173 -1.51 -14.35 5.03
CA TYR A 173 -0.61 -15.26 5.72
C TYR A 173 -1.21 -16.63 6.07
N GLY A 174 -2.41 -16.95 5.57
CA GLY A 174 -3.07 -18.26 5.74
C GLY A 174 -4.56 -18.17 6.08
N ASP A 175 -5.16 -19.30 6.47
CA ASP A 175 -6.63 -19.40 6.63
C ASP A 175 -7.14 -19.19 8.07
N ARG A 176 -6.25 -18.80 8.99
CA ARG A 176 -6.59 -18.54 10.38
C ARG A 176 -6.10 -17.17 10.79
N PHE A 177 -7.01 -16.40 11.38
CA PHE A 177 -6.68 -15.09 11.94
C PHE A 177 -5.62 -15.21 13.03
N ASP A 178 -4.65 -14.30 13.01
CA ASP A 178 -3.60 -14.17 14.01
C ASP A 178 -3.32 -12.69 14.25
N ALA A 179 -3.73 -12.19 15.42
CA ALA A 179 -3.56 -10.78 15.80
C ALA A 179 -2.10 -10.34 15.91
N THR A 180 -1.15 -11.28 15.89
CA THR A 180 0.29 -10.97 15.89
C THR A 180 0.86 -10.72 14.49
N ARG A 181 0.06 -10.90 13.43
CA ARG A 181 0.46 -10.80 12.03
C ARG A 181 -0.11 -9.60 11.28
N CYS A 182 -0.93 -8.79 11.93
CA CYS A 182 -1.53 -7.60 11.30
C CYS A 182 -1.94 -6.57 12.35
N ASN A 183 -1.90 -5.29 11.98
CA ASN A 183 -2.40 -4.22 12.83
C ASN A 183 -3.92 -4.05 12.68
N THR A 184 -4.69 -4.84 13.45
CA THR A 184 -6.14 -4.70 13.55
C THR A 184 -6.54 -4.25 14.94
N ARG A 185 -7.85 -4.08 15.18
CA ARG A 185 -8.38 -3.77 16.52
C ARG A 185 -7.92 -4.78 17.56
N GLU A 186 -7.88 -6.06 17.21
CA GLU A 186 -7.51 -7.18 18.07
C GLU A 186 -6.03 -7.12 18.52
N ALA A 187 -5.16 -6.44 17.76
CA ALA A 187 -3.77 -6.20 18.14
C ALA A 187 -3.64 -5.15 19.25
N GLY A 188 -4.67 -4.32 19.48
CA GLY A 188 -4.73 -3.38 20.60
C GLY A 188 -3.80 -2.15 20.49
N ILE A 189 -3.20 -1.89 19.32
CA ILE A 189 -2.26 -0.77 19.11
C ILE A 189 -2.97 0.59 19.10
N GLY A 190 -4.15 0.66 18.46
CA GLY A 190 -4.98 1.88 18.43
C GLY A 190 -4.45 3.02 17.55
N THR A 191 -3.41 2.77 16.75
CA THR A 191 -2.86 3.68 15.74
C THR A 191 -2.14 2.86 14.66
N THR A 192 -1.64 3.50 13.60
CA THR A 192 -0.82 2.85 12.58
C THR A 192 0.52 2.37 13.16
N THR A 193 1.16 1.45 12.47
CA THR A 193 2.51 0.93 12.80
C THR A 193 3.48 1.17 11.65
N PRO A 194 4.80 1.06 11.87
CA PRO A 194 5.75 1.05 10.77
C PRO A 194 5.39 -0.04 9.76
N VAL A 195 5.56 0.23 8.46
CA VAL A 195 5.16 -0.71 7.39
C VAL A 195 5.94 -2.04 7.40
N THR A 196 6.97 -2.14 8.23
CA THR A 196 7.78 -3.36 8.42
C THR A 196 7.48 -4.10 9.72
N ALA A 197 6.38 -3.76 10.42
CA ALA A 197 6.10 -4.30 11.75
C ALA A 197 5.68 -5.78 11.76
N TYR A 198 5.13 -6.31 10.66
CA TYR A 198 4.52 -7.64 10.61
C TYR A 198 5.19 -8.60 9.61
N PRO A 199 6.41 -9.09 9.87
CA PRO A 199 7.11 -10.04 9.00
C PRO A 199 6.39 -11.39 8.85
N GLY A 200 5.49 -11.73 9.77
CA GLY A 200 4.63 -12.91 9.68
C GLY A 200 3.33 -12.70 8.90
N GLY A 201 3.02 -11.46 8.51
CA GLY A 201 1.78 -11.04 7.86
C GLY A 201 1.83 -10.93 6.34
N VAL A 202 2.95 -11.34 5.73
CA VAL A 202 3.25 -11.11 4.32
C VAL A 202 2.43 -12.02 3.42
N SER A 203 1.93 -11.47 2.31
CA SER A 203 1.18 -12.20 1.29
C SER A 203 2.03 -13.28 0.58
N PRO A 204 1.42 -14.23 -0.17
CA PRO A 204 2.16 -15.25 -0.90
C PRO A 204 3.15 -14.69 -1.93
N PHE A 205 2.92 -13.44 -2.37
CA PHE A 205 3.79 -12.76 -3.32
C PHE A 205 4.82 -11.84 -2.66
N GLY A 206 4.80 -11.66 -1.33
CA GLY A 206 5.77 -10.83 -0.64
C GLY A 206 5.28 -9.41 -0.32
N VAL A 207 3.97 -9.15 -0.41
CA VAL A 207 3.37 -7.83 -0.13
C VAL A 207 2.95 -7.76 1.34
N TRP A 208 3.28 -6.66 2.01
CA TRP A 208 3.06 -6.44 3.44
C TRP A 208 1.79 -5.65 3.69
N ASP A 209 1.27 -5.73 4.91
CA ASP A 209 0.12 -4.95 5.40
C ASP A 209 -1.16 -5.06 4.55
N MET A 210 -1.27 -6.08 3.68
CA MET A 210 -2.52 -6.43 2.96
C MET A 210 -3.68 -6.84 3.90
N ALA A 211 -3.43 -6.92 5.21
CA ALA A 211 -4.43 -7.01 6.26
C ALA A 211 -4.07 -6.05 7.39
N GLY A 212 -4.92 -5.04 7.63
CA GLY A 212 -4.76 -4.07 8.72
C GLY A 212 -3.90 -2.85 8.38
N ASN A 213 -3.46 -2.13 9.41
CA ASN A 213 -2.75 -0.85 9.35
C ASN A 213 -3.59 0.31 8.79
N VAL A 214 -3.89 0.32 7.49
CA VAL A 214 -4.75 1.32 6.83
C VAL A 214 -5.64 0.67 5.76
N GLU A 215 -6.77 1.29 5.43
CA GLU A 215 -7.51 0.95 4.22
C GLU A 215 -6.80 1.55 3.00
N GLU A 216 -6.77 0.81 1.89
CA GLU A 216 -6.04 1.18 0.68
C GLU A 216 -7.00 1.48 -0.47
N TRP A 217 -6.83 2.64 -1.10
CA TRP A 217 -7.62 3.01 -2.28
C TRP A 217 -7.32 2.07 -3.46
N VAL A 218 -8.38 1.66 -4.15
CA VAL A 218 -8.33 0.94 -5.43
C VAL A 218 -9.01 1.77 -6.52
N ALA A 219 -8.70 1.49 -7.79
CA ALA A 219 -9.18 2.27 -8.93
C ALA A 219 -10.66 2.05 -9.25
N ASP A 220 -11.26 0.96 -8.77
CA ASP A 220 -12.63 0.59 -9.07
C ASP A 220 -13.64 1.46 -8.32
N LEU A 221 -14.72 1.83 -9.01
CA LEU A 221 -15.89 2.40 -8.34
C LEU A 221 -16.58 1.29 -7.54
N TYR A 222 -16.99 1.62 -6.31
CA TYR A 222 -17.70 0.69 -5.45
C TYR A 222 -18.94 0.11 -6.14
N ALA A 223 -18.96 -1.20 -6.35
CA ALA A 223 -20.07 -1.97 -6.87
C ALA A 223 -20.07 -3.38 -6.25
N PRO A 224 -21.24 -3.99 -5.95
CA PRO A 224 -21.29 -5.42 -5.62
C PRO A 224 -20.76 -6.27 -6.78
N ILE A 225 -20.14 -7.42 -6.49
CA ILE A 225 -19.72 -8.36 -7.53
C ILE A 225 -20.94 -8.74 -8.40
N PRO A 226 -20.89 -8.54 -9.74
CA PRO A 226 -22.05 -8.82 -10.58
C PRO A 226 -22.41 -10.30 -10.55
N ALA A 227 -23.67 -10.61 -10.25
CA ALA A 227 -24.20 -11.95 -10.40
C ALA A 227 -24.15 -12.36 -11.88
N GLY A 228 -23.19 -13.22 -12.25
CA GLY A 228 -23.04 -13.75 -13.60
C GLY A 228 -21.93 -13.15 -14.46
N ALA A 229 -20.90 -12.51 -13.87
CA ALA A 229 -19.71 -12.09 -14.61
C ALA A 229 -18.91 -13.30 -15.13
N GLY A 230 -19.23 -13.75 -16.34
CA GLY A 230 -18.32 -14.56 -17.14
C GLY A 230 -17.09 -13.70 -17.50
N SER A 231 -15.89 -14.25 -17.24
CA SER A 231 -14.55 -13.73 -17.57
C SER A 231 -14.50 -12.31 -18.15
N THR A 232 -14.41 -11.30 -17.28
CA THR A 232 -14.01 -9.94 -17.68
C THR A 232 -12.49 -9.88 -17.64
N MET A 233 -11.88 -9.43 -18.75
CA MET A 233 -10.44 -9.17 -18.84
C MET A 233 -10.14 -7.82 -18.17
N ILE A 234 -9.18 -7.77 -17.25
CA ILE A 234 -8.71 -6.53 -16.61
C ILE A 234 -7.18 -6.46 -16.63
#